data_AF-A0A0B0MXT3-F1
#
_entry.id   AF-A0A0B0MXT3-F1
#
_cell.length_a   1.000
_cell.length_b   1.000
_cell.length_c   1.000
_cell.angle_alpha   90.00
_cell.angle_beta   90.00
_cell.angle_gamma   90.00
#
_symmetry.space_group_name_H-M   'P 1'
#
loop_
_entity.id
_entity.type
_entity.pdbx_description
1 polymer ?
#
loop_
_entity_poly.entity_id
_entity_poly.type
_entity_poly.pdbx_seq_one_letter_code
_entity_poly.pdbx_strand_id
1 'polypeptide(L)'
;MGFDPCKGMFMVAIYALGSMAKPTLKRKFEAFKKFTWSDEEISEAFRRYPSFIRLSVDNLMVTMDFLVNKMGCSPSFIAKRPRLLLMSMEKKIVPRFLFAWDLLSKGVIKNINLHALLETSEHLFIEKFVNCYKPEEASRMLKLYHEKLDLSKNLRMDGLRFQPARVAMMFPRLLLQVFLIVVINYCCFCCFRCFNLRNPFWGPATTLRQL
;
A
#
# COMPACT_ATOMS: atom_id res chain seq x y z
N MET A 1 23.34 -4.70 13.78
CA MET A 1 22.11 -5.36 13.28
C MET A 1 21.02 -5.48 14.34
N GLY A 2 21.33 -5.48 15.64
CA GLY A 2 20.31 -5.43 16.70
C GLY A 2 19.46 -6.70 16.82
N PHE A 3 19.99 -7.84 16.41
CA PHE A 3 19.39 -9.14 16.65
C PHE A 3 20.00 -9.78 17.88
N ASP A 4 19.17 -10.51 18.61
CA ASP A 4 19.59 -11.42 19.66
C ASP A 4 20.14 -12.72 19.01
N PRO A 5 21.43 -13.06 19.21
CA PRO A 5 22.04 -14.26 18.62
C PRO A 5 21.35 -15.58 19.00
N CYS A 6 20.64 -15.61 20.12
CA CYS A 6 19.94 -16.81 20.60
C CYS A 6 18.57 -17.01 19.91
N LYS A 7 18.10 -16.05 19.11
CA LYS A 7 16.82 -16.16 18.40
C LYS A 7 17.03 -16.63 16.96
N GLY A 8 16.11 -17.46 16.46
CA GLY A 8 16.14 -17.94 15.06
C GLY A 8 16.17 -16.80 14.02
N MET A 9 15.66 -15.62 14.37
CA MET A 9 15.73 -14.42 13.52
C MET A 9 17.17 -13.97 13.22
N PHE A 10 18.11 -14.20 14.12
CA PHE A 10 19.53 -13.96 13.86
C PHE A 10 20.04 -14.85 12.73
N MET A 11 19.78 -16.17 12.79
CA MET A 11 20.16 -17.09 11.72
C MET A 11 19.51 -16.72 10.38
N VAL A 12 18.22 -16.35 10.40
CA VAL A 12 17.51 -15.90 9.20
C VAL A 12 18.14 -14.63 8.62
N ALA A 13 18.56 -13.69 9.46
CA ALA A 13 19.25 -12.47 9.03
C ALA A 13 20.63 -12.75 8.42
N ILE A 14 21.44 -13.59 9.07
CA ILE A 14 22.75 -14.01 8.57
C ILE A 14 22.59 -14.74 7.24
N TYR A 15 21.66 -15.68 7.13
CA TYR A 15 21.39 -16.39 5.90
C TYR A 15 20.92 -15.44 4.78
N ALA A 16 20.02 -14.51 5.09
CA ALA A 16 19.51 -13.54 4.13
C ALA A 16 20.62 -12.64 3.58
N LEU A 17 21.53 -12.14 4.43
CA LEU A 17 22.64 -11.30 3.99
C LEU A 17 23.76 -12.10 3.32
N GLY A 18 24.10 -13.27 3.88
CA GLY A 18 25.18 -14.12 3.39
C GLY A 18 24.92 -14.75 2.02
N SER A 19 23.65 -14.88 1.64
CA SER A 19 23.26 -15.40 0.31
C SER A 19 23.35 -14.39 -0.83
N MET A 20 23.82 -13.15 -0.59
CA MET A 20 23.88 -12.10 -1.60
C MET A 20 25.20 -11.32 -1.62
N ALA A 21 25.64 -10.94 -2.82
CA ALA A 21 26.75 -10.02 -2.99
C ALA A 21 26.40 -8.59 -2.54
N LYS A 22 27.39 -7.85 -2.02
CA LYS A 22 27.24 -6.45 -1.57
C LYS A 22 26.58 -5.52 -2.62
N PRO A 23 26.95 -5.56 -3.92
CA PRO A 23 26.30 -4.73 -4.93
C PRO A 23 24.80 -5.02 -5.10
N THR A 24 24.42 -6.30 -4.99
CA THR A 24 23.01 -6.73 -5.07
C THR A 24 22.21 -6.19 -3.89
N LEU A 25 22.79 -6.22 -2.68
CA LEU A 25 22.16 -5.66 -1.49
C LEU A 25 21.96 -4.14 -1.64
N LYS A 26 22.99 -3.42 -2.11
CA LYS A 26 22.90 -1.98 -2.37
C LYS A 26 21.77 -1.65 -3.35
N ARG A 27 21.67 -2.37 -4.48
CA ARG A 27 20.59 -2.18 -5.47
C ARG A 27 19.19 -2.37 -4.87
N LYS A 28 19.03 -3.32 -3.93
CA LYS A 28 17.76 -3.54 -3.22
C LYS A 28 17.45 -2.38 -2.28
N PHE A 29 18.44 -1.86 -1.55
CA PHE A 29 18.25 -0.73 -0.65
C PHE A 29 17.84 0.54 -1.41
N GLU A 30 18.50 0.81 -2.54
CA GLU A 30 18.10 1.91 -3.44
C GLU A 30 16.66 1.73 -3.97
N ALA A 31 16.21 0.50 -4.21
CA ALA A 31 14.83 0.24 -4.62
C ALA A 31 13.82 0.61 -3.51
N PHE A 32 14.11 0.34 -2.23
CA PHE A 32 13.24 0.78 -1.13
C PHE A 32 13.20 2.31 -1.00
N LYS A 33 14.35 2.98 -1.17
CA LYS A 33 14.43 4.44 -1.13
C LYS A 33 13.56 5.13 -2.19
N LYS A 34 13.39 4.53 -3.37
CA LYS A 34 12.46 5.02 -4.40
C LYS A 34 11.00 5.09 -3.93
N PHE A 35 10.63 4.28 -2.94
CA PHE A 35 9.31 4.32 -2.31
C PHE A 35 9.33 5.09 -0.98
N THR A 36 10.24 6.05 -0.83
CA THR A 36 10.33 6.96 0.31
C THR A 36 10.63 6.31 1.65
N TRP A 37 11.15 5.07 1.67
CA TRP A 37 11.63 4.47 2.92
C TRP A 37 12.93 5.14 3.38
N SER A 38 13.01 5.49 4.66
CA SER A 38 14.26 5.95 5.27
C SER A 38 15.22 4.78 5.56
N ASP A 39 16.49 5.07 5.82
CA ASP A 39 17.46 4.05 6.21
C ASP A 39 17.06 3.38 7.55
N GLU A 40 16.46 4.15 8.46
CA GLU A 40 15.90 3.65 9.72
C GLU A 40 14.71 2.72 9.49
N GLU A 41 13.80 3.08 8.58
CA GLU A 41 12.64 2.23 8.23
C GLU A 41 13.09 0.92 7.58
N ILE A 42 14.08 0.96 6.68
CA ILE A 42 14.67 -0.24 6.08
C ILE A 42 15.31 -1.11 7.16
N SER A 43 16.09 -0.51 8.06
CA SER A 43 16.76 -1.24 9.14
C SER A 43 15.76 -1.87 10.11
N GLU A 44 14.70 -1.16 10.49
CA GLU A 44 13.67 -1.66 11.39
C GLU A 44 12.83 -2.76 10.73
N ALA A 45 12.46 -2.59 9.46
CA ALA A 45 11.82 -3.64 8.67
C ALA A 45 12.70 -4.89 8.61
N PHE A 46 14.00 -4.74 8.34
CA PHE A 46 14.96 -5.84 8.29
C PHE A 46 15.06 -6.57 9.63
N ARG A 47 15.08 -5.82 10.75
CA ARG A 47 15.07 -6.40 12.10
C ARG A 47 13.82 -7.23 12.37
N ARG A 48 12.65 -6.76 11.90
CA ARG A 48 11.37 -7.46 12.09
C ARG A 48 11.26 -8.73 11.24
N TYR A 49 11.73 -8.68 9.99
CA TYR A 49 11.55 -9.81 9.07
C TYR A 49 12.65 -9.87 8.00
N PRO A 50 13.86 -10.39 8.28
CA PRO A 50 14.99 -10.30 7.36
C PRO A 50 14.73 -10.90 5.98
N SER A 51 13.87 -11.93 5.88
CA SER A 51 13.68 -12.68 4.64
C SER A 51 13.13 -11.85 3.47
N PHE A 52 12.49 -10.68 3.68
CA PHE A 52 11.98 -9.88 2.55
C PHE A 52 13.12 -9.40 1.65
N ILE A 53 14.34 -9.24 2.18
CA ILE A 53 15.48 -8.77 1.38
C ILE A 53 15.89 -9.81 0.32
N ARG A 54 15.45 -11.06 0.44
CA ARG A 54 15.71 -12.10 -0.56
C ARG A 54 14.86 -11.95 -1.82
N LEU A 55 13.77 -11.17 -1.80
CA LEU A 55 12.94 -10.92 -2.98
C LEU A 55 13.75 -10.30 -4.12
N SER A 56 13.53 -10.73 -5.37
CA SER A 56 14.13 -10.05 -6.52
C SER A 56 13.72 -8.58 -6.54
N VAL A 57 14.59 -7.72 -7.09
CA VAL A 57 14.28 -6.29 -7.22
C VAL A 57 12.99 -6.11 -8.03
N ASP A 58 12.77 -6.90 -9.08
CA ASP A 58 11.57 -6.82 -9.91
C ASP A 58 10.29 -7.16 -9.13
N ASN A 59 10.32 -8.23 -8.33
CA ASN A 59 9.16 -8.61 -7.50
C ASN A 59 8.86 -7.54 -6.44
N LEU A 60 9.91 -6.97 -5.85
CA LEU A 60 9.78 -5.86 -4.91
C LEU A 60 9.12 -4.65 -5.58
N MET A 61 9.64 -4.22 -6.74
CA MET A 61 9.13 -3.07 -7.47
C MET A 61 7.66 -3.27 -7.87
N VAL A 62 7.29 -4.44 -8.36
CA VAL A 62 5.90 -4.76 -8.73
C VAL A 62 4.97 -4.72 -7.52
N THR A 63 5.40 -5.29 -6.40
CA THR A 63 4.58 -5.35 -5.17
C THR A 63 4.41 -3.95 -4.57
N MET A 64 5.50 -3.18 -4.49
CA MET A 64 5.48 -1.83 -3.95
C MET A 64 4.70 -0.86 -4.86
N ASP A 65 4.85 -0.96 -6.19
CA ASP A 65 4.05 -0.18 -7.14
C ASP A 65 2.56 -0.42 -6.95
N PHE A 66 2.15 -1.68 -6.83
CA PHE A 66 0.76 -2.00 -6.59
C PHE A 66 0.25 -1.47 -5.24
N LEU A 67 0.98 -1.70 -4.15
CA LEU A 67 0.53 -1.31 -2.82
C LEU A 67 0.52 0.21 -2.65
N VAL A 68 1.60 0.90 -3.05
CA VAL A 68 1.76 2.33 -2.83
C VAL A 68 1.05 3.14 -3.91
N ASN A 69 1.36 2.89 -5.19
CA ASN A 69 0.88 3.76 -6.27
C ASN A 69 -0.56 3.42 -6.69
N LYS A 70 -0.91 2.13 -6.77
CA LYS A 70 -2.26 1.72 -7.23
C LYS A 70 -3.29 1.67 -6.09
N MET A 71 -2.89 1.19 -4.91
CA MET A 71 -3.79 1.02 -3.77
C MET A 71 -3.66 2.11 -2.70
N GLY A 72 -2.72 3.05 -2.85
CA GLY A 72 -2.58 4.20 -1.93
C GLY A 72 -2.12 3.83 -0.52
N CYS A 73 -1.49 2.67 -0.32
CA CYS A 73 -0.95 2.29 0.98
C CYS A 73 0.23 3.20 1.35
N SER A 74 0.26 3.68 2.60
CA SER A 74 1.42 4.43 3.10
C SER A 74 2.68 3.55 3.08
N PRO A 75 3.82 4.03 2.53
CA PRO A 75 5.07 3.28 2.56
C PRO A 75 5.50 2.88 3.98
N SER A 76 5.30 3.75 4.97
CA SER A 76 5.60 3.48 6.38
C SER A 76 4.73 2.36 6.98
N PHE A 77 3.48 2.20 6.50
CA PHE A 77 2.61 1.10 6.90
C PHE A 77 3.20 -0.25 6.45
N ILE A 78 3.78 -0.29 5.26
CA ILE A 78 4.43 -1.47 4.68
C ILE A 78 5.78 -1.73 5.38
N ALA A 79 6.56 -0.68 5.68
CA ALA A 79 7.83 -0.81 6.40
C ALA A 79 7.67 -1.44 7.78
N LYS A 80 6.58 -1.12 8.49
CA LYS A 80 6.22 -1.76 9.77
C LYS A 80 5.77 -3.22 9.63
N ARG A 81 5.44 -3.66 8.41
CA ARG A 81 4.86 -4.98 8.07
C ARG A 81 5.58 -5.62 6.86
N PRO A 82 6.89 -5.84 6.95
CA PRO A 82 7.70 -6.36 5.84
C PRO A 82 7.23 -7.72 5.29
N ARG A 83 6.52 -8.51 6.11
CA ARG A 83 5.92 -9.79 5.70
C ARG A 83 4.95 -9.64 4.52
N LEU A 84 4.31 -8.48 4.36
CA LEU A 84 3.42 -8.19 3.24
C LEU A 84 4.12 -8.37 1.88
N LEU A 85 5.40 -8.00 1.79
CA LEU A 85 6.19 -8.10 0.56
C LEU A 85 6.40 -9.53 0.08
N LEU A 86 6.28 -10.51 0.99
CA LEU A 86 6.48 -11.93 0.72
C LEU A 86 5.18 -12.68 0.44
N MET A 87 4.03 -12.02 0.57
CA MET A 87 2.75 -12.66 0.28
C MET A 87 2.54 -12.75 -1.23
N SER A 88 1.80 -13.78 -1.66
CA SER A 88 1.46 -13.93 -3.07
C SER A 88 0.55 -12.79 -3.52
N MET A 89 1.01 -12.06 -4.54
CA MET A 89 0.21 -11.02 -5.18
C MET A 89 -1.10 -11.60 -5.73
N GLU A 90 -1.03 -12.67 -6.53
CA GLU A 90 -2.21 -13.21 -7.20
C GLU A 90 -3.16 -13.98 -6.29
N LYS A 91 -2.61 -14.72 -5.31
CA LYS A 91 -3.45 -15.57 -4.46
C LYS A 91 -4.03 -14.82 -3.27
N LYS A 92 -3.45 -13.66 -2.91
CA LYS A 92 -3.77 -13.01 -1.63
C LYS A 92 -3.92 -11.50 -1.72
N ILE A 93 -2.90 -10.76 -2.13
CA ILE A 93 -2.94 -9.29 -2.03
C ILE A 93 -4.00 -8.72 -2.98
N VAL A 94 -3.87 -9.03 -4.27
CA VAL A 94 -4.74 -8.48 -5.33
C VAL A 94 -6.20 -8.89 -5.15
N PRO A 95 -6.56 -10.18 -4.98
CA PRO A 95 -7.97 -10.55 -4.87
C PRO A 95 -8.65 -9.95 -3.64
N ARG A 96 -7.93 -9.83 -2.52
CA ARG A 96 -8.49 -9.22 -1.30
C ARG A 96 -8.68 -7.73 -1.44
N PHE A 97 -7.77 -7.01 -2.09
CA PHE A 97 -7.96 -5.60 -2.41
C PHE A 97 -9.14 -5.40 -3.37
N LEU A 98 -9.25 -6.20 -4.42
CA LEU A 98 -10.36 -6.09 -5.38
C LEU A 98 -11.71 -6.38 -4.71
N PHE A 99 -11.76 -7.38 -3.82
CA PHE A 99 -12.94 -7.70 -3.03
C PHE A 99 -13.32 -6.52 -2.11
N ALA A 100 -12.37 -6.04 -1.31
CA ALA A 100 -12.51 -4.90 -0.42
C ALA A 100 -13.03 -3.65 -1.15
N TRP A 101 -12.42 -3.35 -2.30
CA TRP A 101 -12.76 -2.20 -3.11
C TRP A 101 -14.16 -2.29 -3.72
N ASP A 102 -14.54 -3.47 -4.20
CA ASP A 102 -15.89 -3.71 -4.74
C ASP A 102 -16.95 -3.43 -3.66
N LEU A 103 -16.72 -3.87 -2.43
CA LEU A 103 -17.60 -3.59 -1.30
C LEU A 103 -17.64 -2.11 -0.91
N LEU A 104 -16.49 -1.42 -0.91
CA LEU A 104 -16.42 0.03 -0.67
C LEU A 104 -17.19 0.83 -1.73
N SER A 105 -16.98 0.50 -3.00
CA SER A 105 -17.62 1.20 -4.12
C SER A 105 -19.15 1.00 -4.17
N LYS A 106 -19.63 -0.14 -3.67
CA LYS A 106 -21.07 -0.43 -3.51
C LYS A 106 -21.65 0.13 -2.21
N GLY A 107 -20.82 0.75 -1.35
CA GLY A 107 -21.24 1.27 -0.05
C GLY A 107 -21.64 0.21 0.98
N VAL A 108 -21.29 -1.06 0.75
CA VAL A 108 -21.57 -2.15 1.70
C VAL A 108 -20.75 -1.97 2.98
N ILE A 109 -19.52 -1.50 2.83
CA ILE A 109 -18.62 -1.18 3.94
C ILE A 109 -18.14 0.27 3.81
N LYS A 110 -17.90 0.91 4.96
CA LYS A 110 -17.44 2.31 5.03
C LYS A 110 -15.93 2.46 5.18
N ASN A 111 -15.29 1.50 5.85
CA ASN A 111 -13.87 1.51 6.12
C ASN A 111 -13.34 0.07 6.22
N ILE A 112 -12.04 -0.11 5.97
CA ILE A 112 -11.38 -1.41 6.01
C ILE A 112 -10.09 -1.31 6.82
N ASN A 113 -9.95 -2.23 7.76
CA ASN A 113 -8.68 -2.46 8.42
C ASN A 113 -7.74 -3.22 7.47
N LEU A 114 -6.78 -2.52 6.84
CA LEU A 114 -5.82 -3.09 5.90
C LEU A 114 -4.98 -4.23 6.49
N HIS A 115 -4.66 -4.15 7.78
CA HIS A 115 -3.94 -5.22 8.47
C HIS A 115 -4.80 -6.50 8.53
N ALA A 116 -6.06 -6.38 8.95
CA ALA A 116 -6.98 -7.53 8.96
C ALA A 116 -7.25 -8.07 7.55
N LEU A 117 -7.34 -7.19 6.55
CA LEU A 117 -7.54 -7.56 5.16
C LEU A 117 -6.37 -8.41 4.63
N LEU A 118 -5.14 -7.95 4.81
CA LEU A 118 -3.98 -8.54 4.15
C LEU A 118 -3.30 -9.63 4.97
N GLU A 119 -3.23 -9.52 6.30
CA GLU A 119 -2.36 -10.39 7.09
C GLU A 119 -3.05 -11.63 7.67
N THR A 120 -4.38 -11.68 7.65
CA THR A 120 -5.17 -12.85 8.09
C THR A 120 -4.95 -14.07 7.22
N SER A 121 -5.09 -15.27 7.78
CA SER A 121 -5.17 -16.51 7.01
C SER A 121 -6.38 -16.49 6.07
N GLU A 122 -6.50 -17.46 5.16
CA GLU A 122 -7.68 -17.55 4.29
C GLU A 122 -8.95 -17.83 5.10
N HIS A 123 -8.90 -18.79 6.03
CA HIS A 123 -9.98 -19.08 6.96
C HIS A 123 -10.45 -17.84 7.72
N LEU A 124 -9.52 -17.12 8.37
CA LEU A 124 -9.86 -15.92 9.15
C LEU A 124 -10.34 -14.76 8.27
N PHE A 125 -9.91 -14.70 7.02
CA PHE A 125 -10.42 -13.72 6.06
C PHE A 125 -11.88 -14.01 5.74
N ILE A 126 -12.23 -15.25 5.40
CA ILE A 126 -13.61 -15.66 5.11
C ILE A 126 -14.49 -15.40 6.34
N GLU A 127 -14.04 -15.82 7.51
CA GLU A 127 -14.78 -15.59 8.76
C GLU A 127 -15.10 -14.10 9.00
N LYS A 128 -14.11 -13.22 8.83
CA LYS A 128 -14.25 -11.79 9.14
C LYS A 128 -14.91 -10.95 8.05
N PHE A 129 -14.76 -11.33 6.79
CA PHE A 129 -15.17 -10.49 5.65
C PHE A 129 -16.28 -11.12 4.81
N VAL A 130 -16.60 -12.40 5.01
CA VAL A 130 -17.65 -13.13 4.28
C VAL A 130 -18.74 -13.57 5.26
N ASN A 131 -18.37 -14.29 6.32
CA ASN A 131 -19.34 -14.86 7.27
C ASN A 131 -19.84 -13.86 8.32
N CYS A 132 -19.36 -12.63 8.30
CA CYS A 132 -19.89 -11.55 9.14
C CYS A 132 -21.26 -11.03 8.66
N TYR A 133 -21.67 -11.40 7.46
CA TYR A 133 -23.00 -11.11 6.90
C TYR A 133 -23.97 -12.27 7.13
N LYS A 134 -25.26 -12.02 6.90
CA LYS A 134 -26.29 -13.07 6.96
C LYS A 134 -26.02 -14.18 5.93
N PRO A 135 -26.48 -15.43 6.14
CA PRO A 135 -26.11 -16.57 5.28
C PRO A 135 -26.29 -16.35 3.78
N GLU A 136 -27.39 -15.71 3.36
CA GLU A 136 -27.68 -15.36 1.98
C GLU A 136 -26.66 -14.37 1.38
N GLU A 137 -26.24 -13.38 2.16
CA GLU A 137 -25.23 -12.41 1.76
C GLU A 137 -23.83 -12.99 1.80
N ALA A 138 -23.53 -13.83 2.80
CA ALA A 138 -22.25 -14.51 2.95
C ALA A 138 -21.95 -15.39 1.73
N SER A 139 -22.94 -16.13 1.22
CA SER A 139 -22.80 -16.91 -0.01
C SER A 139 -22.45 -16.01 -1.22
N ARG A 140 -23.11 -14.86 -1.34
CA ARG A 140 -22.80 -13.86 -2.38
C ARG A 140 -21.39 -13.28 -2.23
N MET A 141 -20.97 -12.94 -1.01
CA MET A 141 -19.62 -12.42 -0.74
C MET A 141 -18.55 -13.47 -1.05
N LEU A 142 -18.80 -14.73 -0.72
CA LEU A 142 -17.89 -15.82 -1.02
C LEU A 142 -17.72 -16.00 -2.52
N LYS A 143 -18.84 -15.99 -3.27
CA LYS A 143 -18.82 -16.05 -4.73
C LYS A 143 -18.02 -14.88 -5.33
N LEU A 144 -18.28 -13.65 -4.86
CA LEU A 144 -17.54 -12.47 -5.28
C LEU A 144 -16.03 -12.61 -5.02
N TYR A 145 -15.63 -13.09 -3.84
CA TYR A 145 -14.22 -13.31 -3.53
C TYR A 145 -13.56 -14.32 -4.47
N HIS A 146 -14.22 -15.44 -4.76
CA HIS A 146 -13.73 -16.42 -5.73
C HIS A 146 -13.60 -15.84 -7.14
N GLU A 147 -14.57 -15.04 -7.60
CA GLU A 147 -14.48 -14.34 -8.88
C GLU A 147 -13.24 -13.42 -8.93
N LYS A 148 -12.93 -12.68 -7.84
CA LYS A 148 -11.72 -11.85 -7.78
C LYS A 148 -10.45 -12.69 -7.75
N LEU A 149 -10.47 -13.84 -7.08
CA LEU A 149 -9.35 -14.76 -7.01
C LEU A 149 -9.02 -15.32 -8.40
N ASP A 150 -10.02 -15.76 -9.16
CA ASP A 150 -9.83 -16.30 -10.50
C ASP A 150 -9.39 -15.24 -11.49
N LEU A 151 -9.97 -14.05 -11.41
CA LEU A 151 -9.49 -12.91 -12.19
C LEU A 151 -8.02 -12.60 -11.87
N SER A 152 -7.63 -12.65 -10.60
CA SER A 152 -6.25 -12.38 -10.21
C SER A 152 -5.26 -13.44 -10.72
N LYS A 153 -5.67 -14.71 -10.85
CA LYS A 153 -4.85 -15.76 -11.46
C LYS A 153 -4.67 -15.53 -12.97
N ASN A 154 -5.72 -15.06 -13.65
CA ASN A 154 -5.72 -14.86 -15.10
C ASN A 154 -4.88 -13.65 -15.55
N LEU A 155 -4.61 -12.69 -14.65
CA LEU A 155 -3.67 -11.59 -14.91
C LEU A 155 -2.23 -12.07 -15.19
N ARG A 156 -1.92 -13.36 -15.01
CA ARG A 156 -0.56 -13.91 -15.10
C ARG A 156 -0.12 -14.48 -16.45
N MET A 157 -0.98 -14.54 -17.46
CA MET A 157 -0.62 -15.19 -18.74
C MET A 157 0.20 -14.31 -19.70
N ASP A 158 0.35 -13.02 -19.43
CA ASP A 158 1.22 -12.14 -20.20
C ASP A 158 2.51 -11.92 -19.41
N GLY A 159 3.49 -12.81 -19.59
CA GLY A 159 4.82 -12.68 -18.99
C GLY A 159 5.37 -11.26 -19.17
N LEU A 160 5.82 -10.66 -18.06
CA LEU A 160 6.24 -9.27 -17.86
C LEU A 160 5.11 -8.27 -17.53
N ARG A 161 5.22 -7.79 -16.27
CA ARG A 161 4.59 -6.59 -15.70
C ARG A 161 3.11 -6.74 -15.39
N PHE A 162 2.77 -6.34 -14.17
CA PHE A 162 1.44 -5.87 -13.78
C PHE A 162 1.07 -4.67 -14.67
N GLN A 163 0.63 -4.93 -15.92
CA GLN A 163 0.38 -3.88 -16.90
C GLN A 163 -0.69 -2.92 -16.35
N PRO A 164 -0.38 -1.62 -16.19
CA PRO A 164 -1.33 -0.63 -15.71
C PRO A 164 -2.60 -0.56 -16.57
N ALA A 165 -2.49 -0.84 -17.86
CA ALA A 165 -3.60 -0.75 -18.82
C ALA A 165 -4.78 -1.69 -18.47
N ARG A 166 -4.53 -2.93 -18.01
CA ARG A 166 -5.62 -3.83 -17.60
C ARG A 166 -6.23 -3.46 -16.25
N VAL A 167 -5.42 -2.92 -15.34
CA VAL A 167 -5.90 -2.41 -14.05
C VAL A 167 -6.74 -1.15 -14.28
N ALA A 168 -6.33 -0.25 -15.16
CA ALA A 168 -7.11 0.92 -15.57
C ALA A 168 -8.45 0.52 -16.22
N MET A 169 -8.49 -0.58 -16.99
CA MET A 169 -9.73 -1.15 -17.53
C MET A 169 -10.64 -1.79 -16.46
N MET A 170 -10.11 -2.19 -15.30
CA MET A 170 -10.94 -2.61 -14.16
C MET A 170 -11.54 -1.41 -13.39
N PHE A 171 -11.11 -0.20 -13.72
CA PHE A 171 -11.43 1.02 -13.00
C PHE A 171 -11.92 2.17 -13.93
N PRO A 172 -12.87 1.94 -14.85
CA PRO A 172 -13.26 2.95 -15.84
C PRO A 172 -13.90 4.22 -15.24
N ARG A 173 -14.39 4.17 -14.00
CA ARG A 173 -15.01 5.33 -13.31
C ARG A 173 -14.07 6.12 -12.39
N LEU A 174 -12.80 5.69 -12.25
CA LEU A 174 -11.97 6.10 -11.11
C LEU A 174 -10.80 7.03 -11.43
N LEU A 175 -10.42 7.21 -12.69
CA LEU A 175 -9.45 8.26 -13.03
C LEU A 175 -9.98 9.66 -12.72
N LEU A 176 -11.29 9.87 -12.66
CA LEU A 176 -11.87 11.17 -12.28
C LEU A 176 -12.06 11.32 -10.77
N GLN A 177 -12.53 10.27 -10.07
CA GLN A 177 -12.82 10.39 -8.63
C GLN A 177 -11.58 10.31 -7.74
N VAL A 178 -10.57 9.51 -8.09
CA VAL A 178 -9.32 9.46 -7.31
C VAL A 178 -8.46 10.68 -7.60
N PHE A 179 -8.45 11.20 -8.85
CA PHE A 179 -7.88 12.54 -9.11
C PHE A 179 -8.60 13.60 -8.29
N LEU A 180 -9.93 13.59 -8.20
CA LEU A 180 -10.64 14.57 -7.36
C LEU A 180 -10.31 14.42 -5.89
N ILE A 181 -10.27 13.21 -5.31
CA ILE A 181 -9.98 13.04 -3.87
C ILE A 181 -8.52 13.35 -3.53
N VAL A 182 -7.58 13.01 -4.42
CA VAL A 182 -6.15 13.35 -4.25
C VAL A 182 -5.92 14.84 -4.55
N VAL A 183 -6.46 15.41 -5.61
CA VAL A 183 -6.33 16.85 -5.90
C VAL A 183 -7.04 17.70 -4.83
N ILE A 184 -8.19 17.29 -4.29
CA ILE A 184 -8.86 18.00 -3.19
C ILE A 184 -8.03 17.92 -1.90
N ASN A 185 -7.46 16.77 -1.55
CA ASN A 185 -6.62 16.65 -0.35
C ASN A 185 -5.24 17.31 -0.49
N TYR A 186 -4.66 17.36 -1.70
CA TYR A 186 -3.37 18.01 -1.94
C TYR A 186 -3.49 19.51 -2.28
N CYS A 187 -4.60 20.00 -2.84
CA CYS A 187 -4.84 21.44 -2.99
C CYS A 187 -5.23 22.13 -1.68
N CYS A 188 -5.91 21.44 -0.75
CA CYS A 188 -6.25 22.05 0.54
C CYS A 188 -5.06 22.22 1.50
N PHE A 189 -3.96 21.47 1.32
CA PHE A 189 -2.80 21.61 2.22
C PHE A 189 -1.75 22.65 1.77
N CYS A 190 -1.78 23.10 0.51
CA CYS A 190 -0.92 24.18 0.01
C CYS A 190 -1.56 25.57 0.03
N CYS A 191 -2.90 25.71 0.12
CA CYS A 191 -3.54 27.03 0.09
C CYS A 191 -3.63 27.75 1.45
N PHE A 192 -3.57 27.06 2.60
CA PHE A 192 -3.73 27.75 3.89
C PHE A 192 -2.44 28.37 4.45
N ARG A 193 -1.26 28.05 3.89
CA ARG A 193 0.02 28.63 4.33
C ARG A 193 0.64 29.62 3.35
N CYS A 194 0.06 29.80 2.17
CA CYS A 194 0.50 30.79 1.18
C CYS A 194 -0.32 32.09 1.16
N PHE A 195 -1.43 32.20 1.91
CA PHE A 195 -2.22 33.45 1.96
C PHE A 195 -1.72 34.46 3.01
N ASN A 196 -0.76 34.11 3.86
CA ASN A 196 -0.27 35.01 4.94
C ASN A 196 1.14 35.58 4.74
N LEU A 197 1.73 35.45 3.55
CA LEU A 197 3.02 36.06 3.22
C LEU A 197 3.05 36.54 1.76
N ARG A 198 2.22 37.54 1.43
CA ARG A 198 2.43 38.52 0.34
C ARG A 198 1.26 39.49 0.25
N ASN A 199 1.26 40.50 1.11
CA ASN A 199 0.62 41.78 0.80
C ASN A 199 1.43 42.91 1.46
N PRO A 200 2.45 43.46 0.77
CA PRO A 200 3.15 44.65 1.20
C PRO A 200 2.72 45.84 0.34
N PHE A 201 1.43 46.14 0.27
CA PHE A 201 0.94 47.36 -0.38
C PHE A 201 -0.40 47.72 0.24
N TRP A 202 -0.36 48.36 1.40
CA TRP A 202 -1.27 49.43 1.85
C TRP A 202 -0.70 49.90 3.20
N GLY A 203 0.13 50.95 3.13
CA GLY A 203 0.59 51.69 4.31
C GLY A 203 -0.50 52.61 4.86
N PRO A 204 -0.33 53.16 6.08
CA PRO A 204 -1.37 53.86 6.81
C PRO A 204 -1.45 55.34 6.39
N ALA A 205 -2.68 55.86 6.25
CA ALA A 205 -2.95 57.30 6.14
C ALA A 205 -4.03 57.70 7.17
N THR A 206 -3.54 58.10 8.34
CA THR A 206 -3.89 59.28 9.15
C THR A 206 -5.32 59.89 9.06
N THR A 207 -6.06 59.72 10.16
CA THR A 207 -6.80 60.72 10.98
C THR A 207 -7.59 61.88 10.35
N LEU A 208 -8.90 61.98 10.72
CA LEU A 208 -9.66 63.19 11.17
C LEU A 208 -11.13 62.75 11.44
N ARG A 209 -11.62 62.62 12.69
CA ARG A 209 -12.07 63.63 13.69
C ARG A 209 -13.59 63.91 13.59
N GLN A 210 -14.28 63.50 14.67
CA GLN A 210 -15.51 64.04 15.29
C GLN A 210 -16.37 65.05 14.50
N LEU A 211 -17.60 64.66 14.12
CA LEU A 211 -18.91 65.05 14.71
C LEU A 211 -20.03 64.32 13.96
#